data_AF-A0A973JZF3-F1
#
_entry.id   AF-A0A973JZF3-F1
#
_cell.length_a   1.000
_cell.length_b   1.000
_cell.length_c   1.000
_cell.angle_alpha   90.00
_cell.angle_beta   90.00
_cell.angle_gamma   90.00
#
_symmetry.space_group_name_H-M   'P 1'
#
loop_
_entity.id
_entity.type
_entity.pdbx_description
1 polymer ?
#
loop_
_entity_poly.entity_id
_entity_poly.type
_entity_poly.pdbx_seq_one_letter_code
_entity_poly.pdbx_strand_id
1 'polypeptide(L)'
;AAFIFAVQMLNFPVAAGTSGHLLGGALAAILVGPYTGVLCVSVVLLMQGILFADGGLTALGVNITDMAVVTTVVAYAVFRALVKVLPRKRRSITVASFVAALLSVPAAAVAFTLIYWVGGTTDVSIGKVTTAMVGVHVLIGIGEAAITALTVGAVVAVRPDLVHGARDLRQRLKLRVNGELVDAPDPVAVPVAARSHRKVWLAGLVTSLVLAGGVSFYASASPDGLEKVAADQGIDKNTEKHASADSPLADYGVKDVDDARLSGGLAGVIGVGVTVVAGSTVFWAVRRRRTSEDVTPVSAGV
;
A
#
# COMPACT_ATOMS: atom_id res chain seq x y z
N ALA A 1 3.85 5.83 -0.23
CA ALA A 1 3.33 6.18 1.11
C ALA A 1 2.16 7.16 1.00
N ALA A 2 2.37 8.45 0.71
CA ALA A 2 1.30 9.46 0.73
C ALA A 2 0.06 9.14 -0.14
N PHE A 3 0.26 8.68 -1.37
CA PHE A 3 -0.85 8.23 -2.21
C PHE A 3 -1.58 7.01 -1.64
N ILE A 4 -0.84 6.07 -1.05
CA ILE A 4 -1.43 4.87 -0.42
C ILE A 4 -2.27 5.33 0.77
N PHE A 5 -1.72 6.13 1.68
CA PHE A 5 -2.46 6.73 2.80
C PHE A 5 -3.77 7.40 2.33
N ALA A 6 -3.69 8.25 1.30
CA ALA A 6 -4.86 8.95 0.77
C ALA A 6 -5.96 8.00 0.27
N VAL A 7 -5.59 6.87 -0.33
CA VAL A 7 -6.54 5.87 -0.81
C VAL A 7 -7.04 4.96 0.32
N GLN A 8 -6.21 4.68 1.33
CA GLN A 8 -6.62 3.90 2.51
C GLN A 8 -7.69 4.62 3.34
N MET A 9 -7.73 5.96 3.31
CA MET A 9 -8.81 6.73 3.94
C MET A 9 -10.16 6.65 3.20
N LEU A 10 -10.19 6.10 1.99
CA LEU A 10 -11.42 6.02 1.20
C LEU A 10 -12.19 4.74 1.55
N ASN A 11 -12.92 4.79 2.65
CA ASN A 11 -13.84 3.71 3.01
C ASN A 11 -14.99 3.67 2.01
N PHE A 12 -15.22 2.52 1.38
CA PHE A 12 -16.35 2.31 0.49
C PHE A 12 -17.36 1.36 1.13
N PRO A 13 -18.67 1.56 0.90
CA PRO A 13 -19.68 0.67 1.45
C PRO A 13 -19.55 -0.74 0.84
N VAL A 14 -19.64 -1.73 1.71
CA VAL A 14 -19.64 -3.17 1.39
C VAL A 14 -20.95 -3.77 1.88
N ALA A 15 -21.20 -5.05 1.60
CA ALA A 15 -22.41 -5.74 2.02
C ALA A 15 -22.58 -5.75 3.56
N ALA A 16 -23.83 -5.91 4.01
CA ALA A 16 -24.18 -6.09 5.43
C ALA A 16 -23.84 -4.90 6.36
N GLY A 17 -23.85 -3.66 5.85
CA GLY A 17 -23.61 -2.47 6.67
C GLY A 17 -22.16 -2.33 7.13
N THR A 18 -21.24 -3.00 6.42
CA THR A 18 -19.79 -2.86 6.61
C THR A 18 -19.22 -1.89 5.60
N SER A 19 -18.11 -1.26 5.93
CA SER A 19 -17.25 -0.60 4.96
C SER A 19 -16.00 -1.45 4.69
N GLY A 20 -15.36 -1.16 3.58
CA GLY A 20 -14.05 -1.69 3.25
C GLY A 20 -13.10 -0.54 2.98
N HIS A 21 -11.87 -0.69 3.42
CA HIS A 21 -10.78 0.21 3.05
C HIS A 21 -9.73 -0.55 2.25
N LEU A 22 -8.92 0.19 1.49
CA LEU A 22 -7.82 -0.39 0.74
C LEU A 22 -6.70 -0.80 1.69
N LEU A 23 -6.07 -1.97 1.49
CA LEU A 23 -4.84 -2.35 2.20
C LEU A 23 -3.61 -1.81 1.46
N GLY A 24 -3.61 -1.84 0.13
CA GLY A 24 -2.65 -1.10 -0.70
C GLY A 24 -1.27 -1.73 -0.86
N GLY A 25 -1.02 -2.87 -0.22
CA GLY A 25 0.23 -3.63 -0.41
C GLY A 25 0.42 -4.11 -1.85
N ALA A 26 -0.63 -4.59 -2.52
CA ALA A 26 -0.56 -5.03 -3.92
C ALA A 26 -0.17 -3.88 -4.86
N LEU A 27 -0.87 -2.75 -4.74
CA LEU A 27 -0.59 -1.53 -5.49
C LEU A 27 0.86 -1.05 -5.26
N ALA A 28 1.30 -1.02 -4.00
CA ALA A 28 2.64 -0.61 -3.63
C ALA A 28 3.71 -1.55 -4.24
N ALA A 29 3.53 -2.86 -4.09
CA ALA A 29 4.45 -3.86 -4.58
C ALA A 29 4.63 -3.80 -6.11
N ILE A 30 3.54 -3.59 -6.85
CA ILE A 30 3.55 -3.58 -8.32
C ILE A 30 4.16 -2.27 -8.85
N LEU A 31 3.84 -1.14 -8.23
CA LEU A 31 4.35 0.18 -8.67
C LEU A 31 5.82 0.38 -8.29
N VAL A 32 6.19 0.18 -7.02
CA VAL A 32 7.51 0.55 -6.50
C VAL A 32 8.42 -0.63 -6.13
N GLY A 33 7.90 -1.87 -6.21
CA GLY A 33 8.60 -3.10 -5.86
C GLY A 33 8.27 -3.56 -4.43
N PRO A 34 8.48 -4.85 -4.11
CA PRO A 34 7.98 -5.45 -2.86
C PRO A 34 8.63 -4.83 -1.61
N TYR A 35 9.95 -4.69 -1.56
CA TYR A 35 10.64 -4.12 -0.39
C TYR A 35 10.26 -2.66 -0.13
N THR A 36 10.25 -1.84 -1.17
CA THR A 36 9.81 -0.43 -1.09
C THR A 36 8.33 -0.34 -0.76
N GLY A 37 7.53 -1.30 -1.24
CA GLY A 37 6.10 -1.41 -0.97
C GLY A 37 5.82 -1.67 0.50
N VAL A 38 6.47 -2.68 1.10
CA VAL A 38 6.41 -2.93 2.55
C VAL A 38 6.78 -1.67 3.32
N LEU A 39 7.92 -1.06 3.01
CA LEU A 39 8.35 0.17 3.71
C LEU A 39 7.33 1.31 3.56
N CYS A 40 6.74 1.47 2.38
CA CYS A 40 5.71 2.48 2.15
C CYS A 40 4.47 2.23 3.02
N VAL A 41 3.97 1.00 3.09
CA VAL A 41 2.79 0.67 3.90
C VAL A 41 3.12 0.73 5.39
N SER A 42 4.32 0.31 5.82
CA SER A 42 4.76 0.46 7.21
C SER A 42 4.83 1.92 7.67
N VAL A 43 5.34 2.83 6.83
CA VAL A 43 5.32 4.27 7.13
C VAL A 43 3.91 4.78 7.27
N VAL A 44 2.98 4.31 6.42
CA VAL A 44 1.57 4.70 6.49
C VAL A 44 0.95 4.22 7.80
N LEU A 45 1.13 2.95 8.16
CA LEU A 45 0.60 2.39 9.41
C LEU A 45 1.15 3.06 10.66
N LEU A 46 2.43 3.43 10.63
CA LEU A 46 3.04 4.20 11.72
C LEU A 46 2.35 5.55 11.88
N MET A 47 2.06 6.25 10.78
CA MET A 47 1.37 7.55 10.85
C MET A 47 -0.10 7.39 11.28
N GLN A 48 -0.78 6.33 10.85
CA GLN A 48 -2.14 5.99 11.29
C GLN A 48 -2.21 5.79 12.80
N GLY A 49 -1.34 4.96 13.38
CA GLY A 49 -1.36 4.72 14.83
C GLY A 49 -0.93 5.92 15.68
N ILE A 50 0.03 6.73 15.21
CA ILE A 50 0.52 7.90 15.96
C ILE A 50 -0.47 9.07 15.91
N LEU A 51 -0.98 9.39 14.73
CA LEU A 51 -1.76 10.62 14.52
C LEU A 51 -3.26 10.38 14.60
N PHE A 52 -3.74 9.30 14.00
CA PHE A 52 -5.16 9.07 13.77
C PHE A 52 -5.80 8.16 14.82
N ALA A 53 -5.01 7.65 15.77
CA ALA A 53 -5.43 6.60 16.69
C ALA A 53 -6.00 5.36 15.96
N ASP A 54 -5.67 5.21 14.68
CA ASP A 54 -6.14 4.13 13.82
C ASP A 54 -5.11 3.00 13.83
N GLY A 55 -5.35 2.05 14.72
CA GLY A 55 -4.44 0.95 15.05
C GLY A 55 -3.56 1.22 16.26
N GLY A 56 -3.40 0.21 17.12
CA GLY A 56 -2.58 0.32 18.33
C GLY A 56 -1.09 0.32 18.03
N LEU A 57 -0.33 1.20 18.70
CA LEU A 57 1.15 1.24 18.61
C LEU A 57 1.80 -0.08 19.05
N THR A 58 1.21 -0.77 20.03
CA THR A 58 1.63 -2.11 20.46
C THR A 58 1.30 -3.19 19.42
N ALA A 59 0.22 -3.00 18.65
CA ALA A 59 -0.19 -3.87 17.56
C ALA A 59 0.52 -3.56 16.23
N LEU A 60 1.32 -2.48 16.16
CA LEU A 60 1.97 -2.03 14.93
C LEU A 60 2.79 -3.13 14.24
N GLY A 61 3.48 -3.99 15.00
CA GLY A 61 4.24 -5.11 14.45
C GLY A 61 3.35 -6.13 13.74
N VAL A 62 2.19 -6.45 14.32
CA VAL A 62 1.19 -7.34 13.72
C VAL A 62 0.57 -6.68 12.49
N ASN A 63 0.18 -5.40 12.58
CA ASN A 63 -0.39 -4.66 11.46
C ASN A 63 0.57 -4.56 10.28
N ILE A 64 1.87 -4.32 10.53
CA ILE A 64 2.89 -4.32 9.49
C ILE A 64 3.05 -5.72 8.89
N THR A 65 3.08 -6.75 9.72
CA THR A 65 3.23 -8.13 9.23
C THR A 65 2.07 -8.52 8.33
N ASP A 66 0.84 -8.24 8.75
CA ASP A 66 -0.34 -8.59 7.97
C ASP A 66 -0.53 -7.67 6.76
N MET A 67 -0.75 -6.38 6.99
CA MET A 67 -1.14 -5.46 5.92
C MET A 67 0.01 -5.00 5.04
N ALA A 68 1.26 -4.99 5.51
CA ALA A 68 2.40 -4.62 4.67
C ALA A 68 3.10 -5.85 4.08
N VAL A 69 3.44 -6.86 4.89
CA VAL A 69 4.25 -7.99 4.43
C VAL A 69 3.40 -9.02 3.69
N VAL A 70 2.35 -9.56 4.30
CA VAL A 70 1.55 -10.64 3.69
C VAL A 70 0.93 -10.18 2.37
N THR A 71 0.25 -9.03 2.36
CA THR A 71 -0.37 -8.48 1.14
C THR A 71 0.65 -8.29 0.01
N THR A 72 1.82 -7.71 0.31
CA THR A 72 2.87 -7.46 -0.68
C THR A 72 3.46 -8.76 -1.20
N VAL A 73 3.77 -9.71 -0.33
CA VAL A 73 4.37 -11.00 -0.72
C VAL A 73 3.41 -11.78 -1.60
N VAL A 74 2.14 -11.92 -1.17
CA VAL A 74 1.12 -12.66 -1.92
C VAL A 74 0.85 -11.98 -3.26
N ALA A 75 0.58 -10.67 -3.26
CA ALA A 75 0.31 -9.93 -4.48
C ALA A 75 1.49 -10.01 -5.45
N TYR A 76 2.71 -9.81 -4.98
CA TYR A 76 3.88 -9.82 -5.84
C TYR A 76 4.17 -11.22 -6.39
N ALA A 77 4.04 -12.27 -5.59
CA ALA A 77 4.19 -13.66 -6.03
C ALA A 77 3.18 -14.01 -7.14
N VAL A 78 1.89 -13.70 -6.90
CA VAL A 78 0.81 -13.91 -7.88
C VAL A 78 1.07 -13.10 -9.16
N PHE A 79 1.40 -11.82 -9.02
CA PHE A 79 1.69 -10.94 -10.15
C PHE A 79 2.84 -11.47 -11.00
N ARG A 80 3.95 -11.90 -10.38
CA ARG A 80 5.12 -12.45 -11.09
C ARG A 80 4.79 -13.77 -11.79
N ALA A 81 4.02 -14.65 -11.15
CA ALA A 81 3.56 -15.89 -11.76
C ALA A 81 2.70 -15.62 -13.01
N LEU A 82 1.76 -14.67 -12.92
CA LEU A 82 0.88 -14.30 -14.03
C LEU A 82 1.64 -13.64 -15.18
N VAL A 83 2.54 -12.70 -14.91
CA VAL A 83 3.34 -12.04 -15.96
C VAL A 83 4.31 -13.01 -16.64
N LYS A 84 4.69 -14.12 -15.99
CA LYS A 84 5.52 -15.17 -16.60
C LYS A 84 4.75 -15.98 -17.66
N VAL A 85 3.44 -16.17 -17.48
CA VAL A 85 2.61 -17.00 -18.37
C VAL A 85 1.79 -16.18 -19.37
N LEU A 86 1.45 -14.93 -19.04
CA LEU A 86 0.66 -14.06 -19.91
C LEU A 86 1.50 -13.42 -21.03
N PRO A 87 0.87 -13.04 -22.16
CA PRO A 87 1.55 -12.29 -23.22
C PRO A 87 2.15 -10.98 -22.70
N ARG A 88 3.29 -10.54 -23.24
CA ARG A 88 3.93 -9.27 -22.86
C ARG A 88 3.20 -8.05 -23.45
N LYS A 89 2.01 -7.76 -22.94
CA LYS A 89 1.14 -6.63 -23.33
C LYS A 89 0.75 -5.79 -22.11
N ARG A 90 0.44 -4.51 -22.32
CA ARG A 90 -0.03 -3.60 -21.25
C ARG A 90 -1.25 -4.15 -20.51
N ARG A 91 -2.22 -4.69 -21.26
CA ARG A 91 -3.43 -5.34 -20.69
C ARG A 91 -3.09 -6.49 -19.74
N SER A 92 -2.04 -7.26 -20.03
CA SER A 92 -1.61 -8.36 -19.17
C SER A 92 -1.14 -7.87 -17.80
N ILE A 93 -0.48 -6.70 -17.74
CA ILE A 93 -0.11 -6.09 -16.46
C ILE A 93 -1.35 -5.68 -15.67
N THR A 94 -2.31 -5.01 -16.33
CA THR A 94 -3.55 -4.59 -15.67
C THR A 94 -4.33 -5.79 -15.11
N VAL A 95 -4.48 -6.85 -15.89
CA VAL A 95 -5.16 -8.09 -15.44
C VAL A 95 -4.37 -8.79 -14.35
N ALA A 96 -3.05 -8.91 -14.47
CA ALA A 96 -2.22 -9.50 -13.44
C ALA A 96 -2.28 -8.70 -12.12
N SER A 97 -2.37 -7.37 -12.21
CA SER A 97 -2.52 -6.49 -11.04
C SER A 97 -3.86 -6.68 -10.36
N PHE A 98 -4.94 -6.81 -11.14
CA PHE A 98 -6.28 -7.11 -10.63
C PHE A 98 -6.29 -8.41 -9.84
N VAL A 99 -5.81 -9.51 -10.44
CA VAL A 99 -5.83 -10.84 -9.80
C VAL A 99 -4.92 -10.87 -8.57
N ALA A 100 -3.74 -10.26 -8.65
CA ALA A 100 -2.81 -10.15 -7.51
C ALA A 100 -3.45 -9.43 -6.31
N ALA A 101 -4.09 -8.29 -6.55
CA ALA A 101 -4.77 -7.54 -5.51
C ALA A 101 -5.97 -8.32 -4.93
N LEU A 102 -6.80 -8.91 -5.80
CA LEU A 102 -7.98 -9.69 -5.39
C LEU A 102 -7.61 -10.85 -4.46
N LEU A 103 -6.49 -11.53 -4.72
CA LEU A 103 -6.04 -12.64 -3.89
C LEU A 103 -5.27 -12.21 -2.64
N SER A 104 -4.64 -11.04 -2.66
CA SER A 104 -3.85 -10.56 -1.53
C SER A 104 -4.69 -10.19 -0.30
N VAL A 105 -5.90 -9.65 -0.50
CA VAL A 105 -6.76 -9.19 0.60
C VAL A 105 -7.35 -10.38 1.40
N PRO A 106 -7.94 -11.42 0.77
CA PRO A 106 -8.35 -12.63 1.50
C PRO A 106 -7.17 -13.36 2.13
N ALA A 107 -5.99 -13.34 1.51
CA ALA A 107 -4.80 -13.95 2.10
C ALA A 107 -4.35 -13.25 3.38
N ALA A 108 -4.44 -11.91 3.44
CA ALA A 108 -4.24 -11.16 4.67
C ALA A 108 -5.31 -11.49 5.71
N ALA A 109 -6.59 -11.56 5.33
CA ALA A 109 -7.65 -11.99 6.26
C ALA A 109 -7.39 -13.39 6.88
N VAL A 110 -6.87 -14.34 6.10
CA VAL A 110 -6.43 -15.64 6.63
C VAL A 110 -5.22 -15.50 7.54
N ALA A 111 -4.21 -14.72 7.16
CA ALA A 111 -3.04 -14.50 7.99
C ALA A 111 -3.39 -13.83 9.33
N PHE A 112 -4.27 -12.82 9.31
CA PHE A 112 -4.86 -12.24 10.51
C PHE A 112 -5.50 -13.30 11.41
N THR A 113 -6.31 -14.21 10.84
CA THR A 113 -6.96 -15.27 11.65
C THR A 113 -5.95 -16.22 12.29
N LEU A 114 -4.80 -16.48 11.64
CA LEU A 114 -3.72 -17.27 12.21
C LEU A 114 -2.99 -16.52 13.32
N ILE A 115 -2.74 -15.21 13.14
CA ILE A 115 -2.11 -14.39 14.18
C ILE A 115 -3.05 -14.30 15.40
N TYR A 116 -4.34 -14.09 15.18
CA TYR A 116 -5.37 -14.11 16.21
C TYR A 116 -5.44 -15.47 16.91
N TRP A 117 -5.30 -16.58 16.19
CA TRP A 117 -5.28 -17.90 16.82
C TRP A 117 -4.09 -18.10 17.78
N VAL A 118 -2.92 -17.56 17.42
CA VAL A 118 -1.69 -17.72 18.23
C VAL A 118 -1.68 -16.79 19.44
N GLY A 119 -2.18 -15.56 19.31
CA GLY A 119 -2.04 -14.52 20.33
C GLY A 119 -3.33 -13.87 20.82
N GLY A 120 -4.48 -14.27 20.28
CA GLY A 120 -5.78 -13.73 20.66
C GLY A 120 -6.17 -14.14 22.07
N THR A 121 -6.69 -13.18 22.84
CA THR A 121 -7.07 -13.38 24.25
C THR A 121 -8.58 -13.59 24.43
N THR A 122 -9.36 -13.55 23.34
CA THR A 122 -10.81 -13.66 23.36
C THR A 122 -11.30 -15.06 22.98
N ASP A 123 -12.30 -15.57 23.69
CA ASP A 123 -12.89 -16.91 23.51
C ASP A 123 -13.83 -17.03 22.29
N VAL A 124 -13.42 -16.46 21.16
CA VAL A 124 -14.18 -16.57 19.90
C VAL A 124 -13.62 -17.72 19.07
N SER A 125 -14.50 -18.59 18.56
CA SER A 125 -14.04 -19.72 17.76
C SER A 125 -13.38 -19.27 16.46
N ILE A 126 -12.21 -19.86 16.17
CA ILE A 126 -11.40 -19.51 14.99
C ILE A 126 -12.21 -19.65 13.71
N GLY A 127 -13.00 -20.72 13.59
CA GLY A 127 -13.85 -20.94 12.41
C GLY A 127 -14.85 -19.82 12.15
N LYS A 128 -15.41 -19.19 13.21
CA LYS A 128 -16.28 -18.02 13.06
C LYS A 128 -15.49 -16.80 12.61
N VAL A 129 -14.35 -16.52 13.24
CA VAL A 129 -13.46 -15.41 12.86
C VAL A 129 -13.00 -15.56 11.42
N THR A 130 -12.51 -16.73 11.01
CA THR A 130 -12.08 -17.00 9.63
C THR A 130 -13.21 -16.81 8.63
N THR A 131 -14.40 -17.36 8.90
CA THR A 131 -15.53 -17.24 7.98
C THR A 131 -15.95 -15.77 7.80
N ALA A 132 -16.04 -15.03 8.90
CA ALA A 132 -16.45 -13.64 8.87
C ALA A 132 -15.38 -12.73 8.21
N MET A 133 -14.11 -12.92 8.59
CA MET A 133 -12.98 -12.20 8.04
C MET A 133 -12.83 -12.44 6.54
N VAL A 134 -12.72 -13.70 6.10
CA VAL A 134 -12.57 -14.01 4.66
C VAL A 134 -13.79 -13.56 3.86
N GLY A 135 -15.00 -13.76 4.39
CA GLY A 135 -16.24 -13.40 3.69
C GLY A 135 -16.30 -11.92 3.31
N VAL A 136 -16.12 -11.02 4.27
CA VAL A 136 -16.15 -9.57 4.02
C VAL A 136 -14.94 -9.15 3.18
N HIS A 137 -13.75 -9.68 3.46
CA HIS A 137 -12.51 -9.28 2.79
C HIS A 137 -12.40 -9.75 1.34
N VAL A 138 -13.15 -10.78 0.91
CA VAL A 138 -13.30 -11.10 -0.52
C VAL A 138 -14.01 -9.97 -1.26
N LEU A 139 -15.05 -9.38 -0.67
CA LEU A 139 -15.76 -8.24 -1.27
C LEU A 139 -14.90 -6.98 -1.30
N ILE A 140 -14.20 -6.69 -0.20
CA ILE A 140 -13.20 -5.61 -0.12
C ILE A 140 -12.12 -5.82 -1.19
N GLY A 141 -11.65 -7.06 -1.36
CA GLY A 141 -10.65 -7.43 -2.35
C GLY A 141 -11.06 -7.14 -3.79
N ILE A 142 -12.35 -7.18 -4.13
CA ILE A 142 -12.85 -6.78 -5.46
C ILE A 142 -12.65 -5.27 -5.67
N GLY A 143 -12.98 -4.46 -4.67
CA GLY A 143 -12.76 -3.00 -4.71
C GLY A 143 -11.26 -2.67 -4.84
N GLU A 144 -10.43 -3.30 -4.02
CA GLU A 144 -8.98 -3.11 -4.09
C GLU A 144 -8.38 -3.57 -5.42
N ALA A 145 -8.87 -4.67 -5.98
CA ALA A 145 -8.46 -5.15 -7.29
C ALA A 145 -8.79 -4.17 -8.40
N ALA A 146 -10.00 -3.58 -8.38
CA ALA A 146 -10.40 -2.56 -9.34
C ALA A 146 -9.52 -1.31 -9.21
N ILE A 147 -9.34 -0.77 -8.01
CA ILE A 147 -8.51 0.44 -7.76
C ILE A 147 -7.06 0.17 -8.18
N THR A 148 -6.50 -0.99 -7.81
CA THR A 148 -5.13 -1.37 -8.16
C THR A 148 -4.96 -1.50 -9.67
N ALA A 149 -5.87 -2.19 -10.35
CA ALA A 149 -5.81 -2.37 -11.80
C ALA A 149 -5.96 -1.05 -12.55
N LEU A 150 -6.88 -0.18 -12.13
CA LEU A 150 -7.06 1.16 -12.73
C LEU A 150 -5.83 2.04 -12.52
N THR A 151 -5.30 2.08 -11.30
CA THR A 151 -4.12 2.89 -10.98
C THR A 151 -2.89 2.39 -11.73
N VAL A 152 -2.59 1.09 -11.66
CA VAL A 152 -1.45 0.51 -12.38
C VAL A 152 -1.65 0.67 -13.88
N GLY A 153 -2.86 0.42 -14.41
CA GLY A 153 -3.18 0.58 -15.82
C GLY A 153 -2.95 2.02 -16.33
N ALA A 154 -3.41 3.02 -15.57
CA ALA A 154 -3.18 4.43 -15.89
C ALA A 154 -1.69 4.79 -15.89
N VAL A 155 -0.93 4.33 -14.89
CA VAL A 155 0.52 4.57 -14.83
C VAL A 155 1.23 3.86 -15.98
N VAL A 156 0.89 2.62 -16.31
CA VAL A 156 1.45 1.90 -17.47
C VAL A 156 1.11 2.59 -18.79
N ALA A 157 -0.07 3.20 -18.91
CA ALA A 157 -0.46 3.90 -20.13
C ALA A 157 0.37 5.17 -20.38
N VAL A 158 0.66 5.93 -19.33
CA VAL A 158 1.34 7.24 -19.40
C VAL A 158 2.86 7.13 -19.21
N ARG A 159 3.32 6.31 -18.25
CA ARG A 159 4.72 6.16 -17.83
C ARG A 159 5.01 4.70 -17.41
N PRO A 160 5.07 3.75 -18.36
CA PRO A 160 5.37 2.34 -18.04
C PRO A 160 6.75 2.16 -17.41
N ASP A 161 7.64 3.14 -17.54
CA ASP A 161 8.94 3.17 -16.88
C ASP A 161 8.88 3.31 -15.36
N LEU A 162 7.78 3.82 -14.81
CA LEU A 162 7.59 4.00 -13.37
C LEU A 162 7.04 2.75 -12.67
N VAL A 163 6.51 1.78 -13.41
CA VAL A 163 5.91 0.57 -12.83
C VAL A 163 6.98 -0.50 -12.70
N HIS A 164 7.34 -0.84 -11.47
CA HIS A 164 8.34 -1.88 -11.18
C HIS A 164 7.98 -3.22 -11.84
N GLY A 165 6.71 -3.63 -11.74
CA GLY A 165 6.20 -4.86 -12.37
C GLY A 165 6.21 -4.85 -13.90
N ALA A 166 6.33 -3.68 -14.54
CA ALA A 166 6.34 -3.53 -16.00
C ALA A 166 7.74 -3.49 -16.61
N ARG A 167 8.81 -3.57 -15.80
CA ARG A 167 10.20 -3.46 -16.30
C ARG A 167 10.52 -4.50 -17.38
N ASP A 168 9.93 -5.69 -17.29
CA ASP A 168 10.10 -6.78 -18.25
C ASP A 168 9.40 -6.54 -19.61
N LEU A 169 8.53 -5.51 -19.72
CA LEU A 169 7.97 -5.08 -21.01
C LEU A 169 8.97 -4.28 -21.85
N ARG A 170 10.04 -3.73 -21.26
CA ARG A 170 11.08 -3.08 -22.05
C ARG A 170 11.81 -4.17 -22.83
N GLN A 171 11.50 -4.30 -24.12
CA GLN A 171 12.22 -5.20 -25.00
C GLN A 171 13.71 -4.89 -24.91
N ARG A 172 14.52 -5.93 -24.64
CA ARG A 172 15.96 -5.83 -24.87
C ARG A 172 16.15 -5.52 -26.35
N LEU A 173 16.89 -4.46 -26.64
CA LEU A 173 17.26 -4.13 -28.00
C LEU A 173 18.01 -5.32 -28.58
N LYS A 174 17.66 -5.77 -29.78
CA LYS A 174 18.43 -6.78 -30.51
C LYS A 174 19.23 -6.07 -31.59
N LEU A 175 20.54 -6.27 -31.58
CA LEU A 175 21.44 -5.78 -32.61
C LEU A 175 21.58 -6.85 -33.69
N ARG A 176 21.56 -6.43 -34.95
CA ARG A 176 21.92 -7.33 -36.04
C ARG A 176 23.44 -7.26 -36.24
N VAL A 177 24.15 -8.31 -35.86
CA VAL A 177 25.61 -8.43 -36.02
C VAL A 177 25.86 -9.56 -37.01
N ASN A 178 26.52 -9.27 -38.13
CA ASN A 178 26.82 -10.24 -39.20
C ASN A 178 25.59 -11.03 -39.72
N GLY A 179 24.40 -10.42 -39.70
CA GLY A 179 23.16 -11.04 -40.15
C GLY A 179 22.37 -11.76 -39.05
N GLU A 180 22.98 -12.08 -37.91
CA GLU A 180 22.30 -12.66 -36.75
C GLU A 180 21.77 -11.61 -35.78
N LEU A 181 20.62 -11.88 -35.15
CA LEU A 181 20.05 -11.03 -34.10
C LEU A 181 20.63 -11.43 -32.76
N VAL A 182 21.56 -10.62 -32.25
CA VAL A 182 22.18 -10.78 -30.93
C VAL A 182 21.55 -9.78 -29.97
N ASP A 183 21.33 -10.17 -28.71
CA ASP A 183 20.87 -9.21 -27.69
C ASP A 183 21.91 -8.10 -27.54
N ALA A 184 21.45 -6.85 -27.53
CA ALA A 184 22.32 -5.72 -27.25
C ALA A 184 22.97 -5.93 -25.87
N PRO A 185 24.29 -5.68 -25.75
CA PRO A 185 24.92 -5.59 -24.44
C PRO A 185 24.12 -4.64 -23.55
N ASP A 186 24.00 -4.95 -22.25
CA ASP A 186 23.38 -4.03 -21.32
C ASP A 186 24.07 -2.67 -21.49
N PRO A 187 23.31 -1.58 -21.75
CA PRO A 187 23.92 -0.30 -22.00
C PRO A 187 24.80 0.06 -20.81
N VAL A 188 26.09 0.27 -21.08
CA VAL A 188 27.02 0.88 -20.12
C VAL A 188 26.30 2.11 -19.57
N ALA A 189 26.23 2.24 -18.24
CA ALA A 189 25.47 3.30 -17.60
C ALA A 189 26.05 4.68 -17.95
N VAL A 190 25.67 5.21 -19.11
CA VAL A 190 25.96 6.58 -19.49
C VAL A 190 25.05 7.43 -18.61
N PRO A 191 25.58 8.40 -17.85
CA PRO A 191 24.75 9.28 -17.05
C PRO A 191 23.82 10.07 -17.97
N VAL A 192 22.57 9.61 -18.10
CA VAL A 192 21.52 10.31 -18.82
C VAL A 192 21.21 11.57 -18.03
N ALA A 193 21.10 12.72 -18.71
CA ALA A 193 20.68 13.97 -18.08
C ALA A 193 19.41 13.72 -17.24
N ALA A 194 19.49 14.05 -15.95
CA ALA A 194 18.42 13.79 -15.00
C ALA A 194 17.14 14.49 -15.49
N ARG A 195 16.17 13.71 -15.96
CA ARG A 195 14.86 14.25 -16.34
C ARG A 195 14.16 14.76 -15.08
N SER A 196 13.60 15.97 -15.15
CA SER A 196 12.84 16.54 -14.03
C SER A 196 11.62 15.66 -13.72
N HIS A 197 11.61 15.08 -12.52
CA HIS A 197 10.47 14.33 -11.99
C HIS A 197 9.39 15.23 -11.36
N ARG A 198 9.59 16.56 -11.38
CA ARG A 198 8.73 17.53 -10.68
C ARG A 198 7.26 17.43 -11.07
N LYS A 199 6.96 17.25 -12.36
CA LYS A 199 5.58 17.11 -12.85
C LYS A 199 4.90 15.85 -12.32
N VAL A 200 5.63 14.73 -12.22
CA VAL A 200 5.09 13.47 -11.69
C VAL A 200 4.85 13.58 -10.20
N TRP A 201 5.79 14.16 -9.46
CA TRP A 201 5.64 14.44 -8.03
C TRP A 201 4.46 15.36 -7.75
N LEU A 202 4.35 16.46 -8.50
CA LEU A 202 3.26 17.41 -8.35
C LEU A 202 1.91 16.75 -8.66
N ALA A 203 1.82 15.99 -9.75
CA ALA A 203 0.61 15.26 -10.10
C ALA A 203 0.23 14.25 -9.00
N GLY A 204 1.19 13.45 -8.53
CA GLY A 204 0.94 12.48 -7.45
C GLY A 204 0.51 13.14 -6.14
N LEU A 205 1.12 14.26 -5.77
CA LEU A 205 0.75 15.02 -4.58
C LEU A 205 -0.65 15.62 -4.71
N VAL A 206 -0.95 16.29 -5.82
CA VAL A 206 -2.27 16.87 -6.09
C VAL A 206 -3.34 15.77 -6.08
N THR A 207 -3.11 14.64 -6.75
CA THR A 207 -4.04 13.51 -6.72
C THR A 207 -4.25 13.00 -5.30
N SER A 208 -3.18 12.86 -4.50
CA SER A 208 -3.30 12.40 -3.10
C SER A 208 -4.12 13.38 -2.26
N LEU A 209 -3.92 14.69 -2.43
CA LEU A 209 -4.66 15.72 -1.72
C LEU A 209 -6.14 15.77 -2.14
N VAL A 210 -6.43 15.61 -3.43
CA VAL A 210 -7.82 15.55 -3.93
C VAL A 210 -8.54 14.31 -3.39
N LEU A 211 -7.86 13.16 -3.34
CA LEU A 211 -8.43 11.95 -2.76
C LEU A 211 -8.68 12.12 -1.26
N ALA A 212 -7.68 12.56 -0.50
CA ALA A 212 -7.76 12.65 0.95
C ALA A 212 -8.64 13.80 1.48
N GLY A 213 -8.73 14.91 0.74
CA GLY A 213 -9.53 16.08 1.15
C GLY A 213 -10.90 16.19 0.48
N GLY A 214 -11.03 15.69 -0.75
CA GLY A 214 -12.25 15.82 -1.55
C GLY A 214 -13.05 14.53 -1.66
N VAL A 215 -12.40 13.43 -2.06
CA VAL A 215 -13.11 12.16 -2.28
C VAL A 215 -13.48 11.49 -0.95
N SER A 216 -12.68 11.66 0.09
CA SER A 216 -12.96 11.19 1.46
C SER A 216 -14.27 11.73 2.04
N PHE A 217 -14.76 12.87 1.55
CA PHE A 217 -16.06 13.43 1.91
C PHE A 217 -17.24 12.48 1.61
N TYR A 218 -17.04 11.56 0.66
CA TYR A 218 -18.01 10.54 0.25
C TYR A 218 -17.69 9.16 0.82
N ALA A 219 -16.68 9.03 1.67
CA ALA A 219 -16.32 7.78 2.31
C ALA A 219 -17.43 7.31 3.27
N SER A 220 -17.61 6.01 3.36
CA SER A 220 -18.56 5.39 4.27
C SER A 220 -18.10 5.54 5.73
N ALA A 221 -19.03 5.93 6.61
CA ALA A 221 -18.83 5.99 8.05
C ALA A 221 -19.19 4.67 8.76
N SER A 222 -19.58 3.63 8.01
CA SER A 222 -19.84 2.30 8.57
C SER A 222 -18.55 1.65 9.09
N PRO A 223 -18.61 0.80 10.14
CA PRO A 223 -17.44 0.10 10.64
C PRO A 223 -16.83 -0.76 9.54
N ASP A 224 -15.51 -0.86 9.53
CA ASP A 224 -14.82 -1.68 8.53
C ASP A 224 -15.06 -3.19 8.76
N GLY A 225 -14.57 -4.03 7.85
CA GLY A 225 -14.75 -5.47 7.96
C GLY A 225 -14.15 -6.10 9.22
N LEU A 226 -13.04 -5.57 9.73
CA LEU A 226 -12.40 -6.04 10.96
C LEU A 226 -13.20 -5.60 12.19
N GLU A 227 -13.52 -4.31 12.25
CA GLU A 227 -14.26 -3.68 13.33
C GLU A 227 -15.67 -4.26 13.44
N LYS A 228 -16.33 -4.51 12.31
CA LYS A 228 -17.63 -5.19 12.31
C LYS A 228 -17.54 -6.59 12.92
N VAL A 229 -16.53 -7.37 12.55
CA VAL A 229 -16.33 -8.71 13.10
C VAL A 229 -16.03 -8.63 14.60
N ALA A 230 -15.24 -7.65 15.03
CA ALA A 230 -14.97 -7.42 16.44
C ALA A 230 -16.26 -7.10 17.22
N ALA A 231 -17.10 -6.20 16.70
CA ALA A 231 -18.38 -5.81 17.30
C ALA A 231 -19.38 -6.97 17.34
N ASP A 232 -19.55 -7.68 16.21
CA ASP A 232 -20.51 -8.79 16.09
C ASP A 232 -20.13 -9.98 16.98
N GLN A 233 -18.82 -10.16 17.27
CA GLN A 233 -18.33 -11.19 18.19
C GLN A 233 -18.12 -10.68 19.62
N GLY A 234 -18.35 -9.39 19.90
CA GLY A 234 -18.19 -8.76 21.22
C GLY A 234 -16.74 -8.67 21.71
N ILE A 235 -15.76 -8.71 20.80
CA ILE A 235 -14.32 -8.54 21.08
C ILE A 235 -14.04 -7.09 21.51
N ASP A 236 -14.76 -6.14 20.93
CA ASP A 236 -14.67 -4.70 21.17
C ASP A 236 -15.00 -4.28 22.61
N LYS A 237 -15.78 -5.08 23.35
CA LYS A 237 -16.18 -4.79 24.74
C LYS A 237 -15.02 -4.70 25.74
N ASN A 238 -13.90 -5.33 25.41
CA ASN A 238 -12.69 -5.33 26.25
C ASN A 238 -11.62 -4.36 25.72
N THR A 239 -11.99 -3.43 24.82
CA THR A 239 -11.03 -2.48 24.27
C THR A 239 -10.59 -1.46 25.31
N GLU A 240 -9.28 -1.28 25.41
CA GLU A 240 -8.69 -0.19 26.19
C GLU A 240 -8.50 1.05 25.33
N LYS A 241 -8.49 2.23 25.96
CA LYS A 241 -8.22 3.49 25.26
C LYS A 241 -6.82 3.48 24.65
N HIS A 242 -6.71 3.92 23.40
CA HIS A 242 -5.43 4.08 22.72
C HIS A 242 -4.55 5.13 23.41
N ALA A 243 -3.23 4.91 23.39
CA ALA A 243 -2.25 5.90 23.86
C ALA A 243 -2.30 7.22 23.08
N SER A 244 -2.86 7.21 21.88
CA SER A 244 -3.06 8.35 20.98
C SER A 244 -4.51 8.85 20.94
N ALA A 245 -5.39 8.39 21.84
CA ALA A 245 -6.81 8.77 21.84
C ALA A 245 -7.05 10.28 22.01
N ASP A 246 -6.13 11.00 22.67
CA ASP A 246 -6.20 12.46 22.84
C ASP A 246 -5.54 13.25 21.69
N SER A 247 -5.15 12.55 20.61
CA SER A 247 -4.57 13.19 19.44
C SER A 247 -5.54 14.20 18.82
N PRO A 248 -5.06 15.37 18.36
CA PRO A 248 -5.90 16.33 17.62
C PRO A 248 -6.47 15.79 16.30
N LEU A 249 -6.00 14.63 15.85
CA LEU A 249 -6.38 13.97 14.60
C LEU A 249 -7.04 12.58 14.82
N ALA A 250 -7.36 12.22 16.06
CA ALA A 250 -7.94 10.91 16.38
C ALA A 250 -9.21 10.63 15.57
N ASP A 251 -9.41 9.37 15.18
CA ASP A 251 -10.53 8.88 14.38
C ASP A 251 -10.71 9.64 13.06
N TYR A 252 -9.61 10.16 12.51
CA TYR A 252 -9.60 11.01 11.31
C TYR A 252 -10.45 12.28 11.44
N GLY A 253 -10.68 12.78 12.66
CA GLY A 253 -11.28 14.09 12.90
C GLY A 253 -10.25 15.13 13.33
N VAL A 254 -10.42 16.38 12.91
CA VAL A 254 -9.70 17.53 13.47
C VAL A 254 -10.43 18.04 14.70
N LYS A 255 -9.73 18.09 15.83
CA LYS A 255 -10.22 18.66 17.08
C LYS A 255 -10.73 20.10 16.85
N ASP A 256 -11.86 20.43 17.46
CA ASP A 256 -12.52 21.74 17.37
C ASP A 256 -13.09 22.10 15.97
N VAL A 257 -13.28 21.10 15.10
CA VAL A 257 -14.02 21.24 13.83
C VAL A 257 -15.28 20.38 13.85
N ASP A 258 -16.44 21.01 14.04
CA ASP A 258 -17.73 20.33 14.24
C ASP A 258 -18.31 19.68 12.97
N ASP A 259 -18.00 20.23 11.79
CA ASP A 259 -18.44 19.64 10.53
C ASP A 259 -17.61 18.38 10.26
N ALA A 260 -18.21 17.21 10.52
CA ALA A 260 -17.57 15.91 10.41
C ALA A 260 -16.90 15.68 9.04
N ARG A 261 -17.48 16.22 7.96
CA ARG A 261 -16.96 15.99 6.62
C ARG A 261 -15.80 16.94 6.28
N LEU A 262 -15.89 18.19 6.71
CA LEU A 262 -14.77 19.13 6.63
C LEU A 262 -13.61 18.67 7.50
N SER A 263 -13.92 18.22 8.72
CA SER A 263 -12.99 17.67 9.69
C SER A 263 -12.23 16.47 9.11
N GLY A 264 -12.94 15.48 8.54
CA GLY A 264 -12.35 14.34 7.85
C GLY A 264 -11.46 14.71 6.66
N GLY A 265 -11.92 15.63 5.81
CA GLY A 265 -11.15 16.12 4.67
C GLY A 265 -9.85 16.83 5.09
N LEU A 266 -9.91 17.67 6.12
CA LEU A 266 -8.74 18.35 6.68
C LEU A 266 -7.76 17.36 7.31
N ALA A 267 -8.26 16.41 8.09
CA ALA A 267 -7.46 15.35 8.69
C ALA A 267 -6.71 14.55 7.60
N GLY A 268 -7.39 14.24 6.50
CA GLY A 268 -6.77 13.58 5.34
C GLY A 268 -5.68 14.41 4.66
N VAL A 269 -5.91 15.70 4.44
CA VAL A 269 -4.89 16.61 3.88
C VAL A 269 -3.67 16.71 4.79
N ILE A 270 -3.88 16.85 6.09
CA ILE A 270 -2.80 16.88 7.08
C ILE A 270 -2.04 15.55 7.07
N GLY A 271 -2.74 14.42 7.07
CA GLY A 271 -2.17 13.08 7.02
C GLY A 271 -1.31 12.83 5.76
N VAL A 272 -1.78 13.28 4.59
CA VAL A 272 -0.98 13.25 3.35
C VAL A 272 0.30 14.07 3.52
N GLY A 273 0.20 15.29 4.06
CA GLY A 273 1.34 16.17 4.32
C GLY A 273 2.38 15.52 5.23
N VAL A 274 1.96 15.00 6.39
CA VAL A 274 2.87 14.35 7.34
C VAL A 274 3.47 13.08 6.74
N THR A 275 2.69 12.29 6.01
CA THR A 275 3.19 11.06 5.36
C THR A 275 4.24 11.37 4.30
N VAL A 276 4.11 12.48 3.56
CA VAL A 276 5.17 12.96 2.62
C VAL A 276 6.45 13.29 3.38
N VAL A 277 6.35 14.03 4.49
CA VAL A 277 7.52 14.41 5.32
C VAL A 277 8.19 13.17 5.92
N ALA A 278 7.42 12.29 6.56
CA ALA A 278 7.91 11.07 7.18
C ALA A 278 8.58 10.15 6.14
N GLY A 279 7.89 9.87 5.03
CA GLY A 279 8.44 9.04 3.94
C GLY A 279 9.71 9.61 3.32
N SER A 280 9.77 10.94 3.13
CA SER A 280 10.98 11.61 2.60
C SER A 280 12.15 11.53 3.57
N THR A 281 11.86 11.66 4.87
CA THR A 281 12.86 11.57 5.94
C THR A 281 13.46 10.17 6.01
N VAL A 282 12.62 9.14 6.00
CA VAL A 282 13.07 7.74 5.96
C VAL A 282 13.90 7.47 4.71
N PHE A 283 13.43 7.89 3.54
CA PHE A 283 14.16 7.73 2.29
C PHE A 283 15.54 8.39 2.33
N TRP A 284 15.61 9.62 2.83
CA TRP A 284 16.87 10.37 2.94
C TRP A 284 17.85 9.73 3.94
N ALA A 285 17.36 9.26 5.08
CA ALA A 285 18.17 8.57 6.08
C ALA A 285 18.76 7.26 5.51
N VAL A 286 17.94 6.46 4.81
CA VAL A 286 18.40 5.22 4.15
C VAL A 286 19.42 5.53 3.05
N ARG A 287 19.18 6.57 2.25
CA ARG A 287 20.09 6.96 1.17
C ARG A 287 21.45 7.40 1.71
N ARG A 288 21.49 8.17 2.80
CA ARG A 288 22.73 8.63 3.44
C ARG A 288 23.59 7.47 3.94
N ARG A 289 22.98 6.43 4.49
CA ARG A 289 23.71 5.24 4.98
C ARG A 289 24.43 4.49 3.86
N ARG A 290 23.77 4.29 2.72
CA ARG A 290 24.37 3.62 1.56
C ARG A 290 25.59 4.35 1.00
N THR A 291 25.52 5.68 0.93
CA THR A 291 26.67 6.49 0.49
C THR A 291 27.86 6.47 1.45
N SER A 292 27.66 6.09 2.72
CA SER A 292 28.76 5.93 3.69
C SER A 292 29.43 4.56 3.62
N GLU A 293 28.70 3.51 3.25
CA GLU A 293 29.26 2.14 3.09
C GLU A 293 30.06 1.97 1.79
N ASP A 294 29.66 2.66 0.71
CA ASP A 294 30.38 2.67 -0.58
C ASP A 294 31.73 3.44 -0.53
N VAL A 295 32.06 4.06 0.61
CA VAL A 295 33.34 4.74 0.86
C VAL A 295 34.13 3.96 1.92
N THR A 296 34.42 2.69 1.66
CA THR A 296 35.56 2.02 2.29
C THR A 296 36.78 2.22 1.37
N PRO A 297 37.85 2.91 1.82
CA PRO A 297 39.03 3.05 1.00
C PRO A 297 39.63 1.66 0.82
N VAL A 298 39.69 1.19 -0.43
CA VAL A 298 40.58 0.08 -0.79
C VAL A 298 41.96 0.51 -0.36
N SER A 299 42.49 -0.10 0.71
CA SER A 299 43.86 0.08 1.13
C SER A 299 44.74 -0.33 -0.04
N ALA A 300 45.36 0.66 -0.70
CA ALA A 300 46.41 0.45 -1.66
C ALA A 300 47.61 -0.17 -0.90
N GLY A 301 47.70 -1.49 -0.94
CA GLY A 301 48.91 -2.22 -0.57
C GLY A 301 49.91 -2.08 -1.72
N VAL A 302 51.01 -1.40 -1.43
CA VAL A 302 52.25 -1.33 -2.21
C VAL A 302 52.97 -2.68 -2.13
#